data_AF-A0A497FEP5-F1
#
_entry.id   AF-A0A497FEP5-F1
#
_cell.length_a   1.000
_cell.length_b   1.000
_cell.length_c   1.000
_cell.angle_alpha   90.00
_cell.angle_beta   90.00
_cell.angle_gamma   90.00
#
_symmetry.space_group_name_H-M   'P 1'
#
loop_
_entity.id
_entity.type
_entity.pdbx_description
1 polymer ?
#
loop_
_entity_poly.entity_id
_entity_poly.type
_entity_poly.pdbx_seq_one_letter_code
_entity_poly.pdbx_strand_id
1 'polypeptide(L)'
;MPFPKSKRFYVYLWIDLVISSLLLSFIIFITFLAALSQQWLVFIIFLGFLFAYVWCWYSRDLFILRNWRKCKVVVTESYDPHYFKAKGFELNIRKIPFSWSKYYKVTVNNVSFIVYPTRITGKIMVIPVNIHLIPKNVNEEDLRKILQLIPA
;
A
#
# COMPACT_ATOMS: atom_id res chain seq x y z
N MET A 1 -6.66 -5.00 -20.01
CA MET A 1 -6.53 -6.48 -20.08
C MET A 1 -6.69 -6.99 -18.66
N PRO A 2 -7.50 -8.02 -18.34
CA PRO A 2 -7.68 -8.40 -16.94
C PRO A 2 -6.35 -8.95 -16.39
N PHE A 3 -5.63 -8.11 -15.63
CA PHE A 3 -4.44 -8.53 -14.91
C PHE A 3 -4.84 -9.50 -13.77
N PRO A 4 -3.94 -10.43 -13.40
CA PRO A 4 -4.30 -11.80 -13.12
C PRO A 4 -4.70 -12.02 -11.66
N LYS A 5 -5.47 -13.11 -11.44
CA LYS A 5 -5.78 -13.77 -10.16
C LYS A 5 -4.84 -13.34 -9.03
N SER A 6 -5.43 -12.77 -7.97
CA SER A 6 -4.83 -12.21 -6.74
C SER A 6 -3.45 -12.79 -6.31
N LYS A 7 -3.19 -14.08 -6.53
CA LYS A 7 -1.88 -14.75 -6.44
C LYS A 7 -0.68 -13.98 -6.98
N ARG A 8 -0.71 -13.41 -8.19
CA ARG A 8 0.50 -12.72 -8.72
C ARG A 8 0.75 -11.39 -8.03
N PHE A 9 -0.29 -10.65 -7.71
CA PHE A 9 -0.19 -9.43 -6.91
C PHE A 9 0.47 -9.70 -5.55
N TYR A 10 0.10 -10.80 -4.89
CA TYR A 10 0.73 -11.20 -3.63
C TYR A 10 2.23 -11.43 -3.81
N VAL A 11 2.64 -12.12 -4.86
CA VAL A 11 4.07 -12.37 -5.12
C VAL A 11 4.82 -11.05 -5.29
N TYR A 12 4.29 -10.08 -6.04
CA TYR A 12 4.94 -8.78 -6.19
C TYR A 12 5.00 -7.99 -4.88
N LEU A 13 3.92 -7.94 -4.10
CA LEU A 13 3.91 -7.23 -2.82
C LEU A 13 4.86 -7.88 -1.80
N TRP A 14 4.96 -9.21 -1.81
CA TRP A 14 5.94 -9.94 -0.99
C TRP A 14 7.38 -9.69 -1.46
N ILE A 15 7.64 -9.69 -2.77
CA ILE A 15 8.96 -9.36 -3.32
C ILE A 15 9.33 -7.93 -2.94
N ASP A 16 8.43 -6.96 -3.12
CA ASP A 16 8.65 -5.57 -2.73
C ASP A 16 8.94 -5.47 -1.23
N LEU A 17 8.22 -6.19 -0.38
CA LEU A 17 8.49 -6.22 1.06
C LEU A 17 9.86 -6.81 1.39
N VAL A 18 10.24 -7.93 0.77
CA VAL A 18 11.54 -8.59 1.00
C VAL A 18 12.68 -7.70 0.55
N ILE A 19 12.58 -7.10 -0.64
CA ILE A 19 13.56 -6.13 -1.14
C ILE A 19 13.63 -4.93 -0.20
N SER A 20 12.48 -4.41 0.22
CA SER A 20 12.40 -3.26 1.13
C SER A 20 13.05 -3.57 2.49
N SER A 21 12.86 -4.76 3.02
CA SER A 21 13.48 -5.24 4.27
C SER A 21 14.98 -5.45 4.12
N LEU A 22 15.46 -6.02 3.01
CA LEU A 22 16.89 -6.18 2.74
C LEU A 22 17.60 -4.83 2.65
N LEU A 23 17.01 -3.87 1.92
CA LEU A 23 17.52 -2.50 1.84
C LEU A 23 17.54 -1.82 3.21
N LEU A 24 16.47 -2.00 4.01
CA LEU A 24 16.41 -1.46 5.37
C LEU A 24 17.54 -2.03 6.25
N SER A 25 17.74 -3.35 6.22
CA SER A 25 18.82 -4.02 6.96
C SER A 25 20.19 -3.53 6.51
N PHE A 26 20.40 -3.34 5.20
CA PHE A 26 21.65 -2.82 4.65
C PHE A 26 21.94 -1.39 5.11
N ILE A 27 20.93 -0.49 5.09
CA ILE A 27 21.08 0.89 5.59
C ILE A 27 21.41 0.88 7.08
N ILE A 28 20.71 0.08 7.89
CA ILE A 28 20.99 -0.06 9.32
C ILE A 28 22.43 -0.54 9.55
N PHE A 29 22.88 -1.53 8.80
CA PHE A 29 24.23 -2.08 8.90
C PHE A 29 25.30 -1.01 8.59
N ILE A 30 25.16 -0.25 7.50
CA ILE A 30 26.10 0.83 7.17
C ILE A 30 26.06 1.93 8.23
N THR A 31 24.87 2.29 8.71
CA THR A 31 24.70 3.28 9.78
C THR A 31 25.45 2.84 11.04
N PHE A 32 25.36 1.57 11.40
CA PHE A 32 26.07 0.99 12.54
C PHE A 32 27.60 1.01 12.35
N LEU A 33 28.09 0.66 11.15
CA LEU A 33 29.52 0.76 10.83
C LEU A 33 30.05 2.19 10.90
N ALA A 34 29.27 3.18 10.46
CA ALA A 34 29.62 4.59 10.58
C ALA A 34 29.74 5.04 12.05
N ALA A 35 28.87 4.52 12.92
CA ALA A 35 28.96 4.77 14.36
C ALA A 35 30.22 4.15 14.98
N LEU A 36 30.53 2.89 14.65
CA LEU A 36 31.73 2.19 15.17
C LEU A 36 33.03 2.85 14.71
N SER A 37 33.07 3.34 13.47
CA SER A 37 34.21 4.07 12.91
C SER A 37 34.27 5.53 13.36
N GLN A 38 33.39 5.97 14.27
CA GLN A 38 33.29 7.33 14.80
C GLN A 38 33.10 8.42 13.74
N GLN A 39 32.57 8.04 12.57
CA GLN A 39 32.25 8.96 11.48
C GLN A 39 30.89 9.62 11.73
N TRP A 40 30.81 10.47 12.75
CA TRP A 40 29.54 11.03 13.25
C TRP A 40 28.72 11.79 12.19
N LEU A 41 29.36 12.54 11.29
CA LEU A 41 28.67 13.22 10.19
C LEU A 41 28.00 12.22 9.24
N VAL A 42 28.72 11.16 8.87
CA VAL A 42 28.22 10.10 7.99
C VAL A 42 27.09 9.33 8.66
N PHE A 43 27.23 9.03 9.95
CA PHE A 43 26.19 8.41 10.77
C PHE A 43 24.89 9.23 10.78
N ILE A 44 24.97 10.55 11.02
CA ILE A 44 23.80 11.44 11.04
C ILE A 44 23.10 11.45 9.67
N ILE A 45 23.86 11.50 8.58
CA ILE A 45 23.31 11.46 7.22
C ILE A 45 22.56 10.15 6.98
N PHE A 46 23.17 9.00 7.28
CA PHE A 46 22.51 7.70 7.10
C PHE A 46 21.31 7.51 8.01
N LEU A 47 21.35 8.02 9.23
CA LEU A 47 20.22 8.02 10.14
C LEU A 47 19.05 8.82 9.57
N GLY A 48 19.32 9.97 8.95
CA GLY A 48 18.32 10.76 8.22
C GLY A 48 17.70 9.98 7.05
N PHE A 49 18.53 9.31 6.24
CA PHE A 49 18.06 8.43 5.16
C PHE A 49 17.21 7.27 5.68
N LEU A 50 17.60 6.66 6.81
CA LEU A 50 16.85 5.58 7.45
C LEU A 50 15.45 6.05 7.85
N PHE A 51 15.35 7.19 8.53
CA PHE A 51 14.06 7.77 8.91
C PHE A 51 13.20 8.10 7.69
N ALA A 52 13.78 8.75 6.67
CA ALA A 52 13.06 9.08 5.45
C ALA A 52 12.56 7.82 4.73
N TYR A 53 13.39 6.78 4.66
CA TYR A 53 13.04 5.51 4.03
C TYR A 53 11.89 4.80 4.76
N VAL A 54 11.98 4.71 6.09
CA VAL A 54 10.93 4.11 6.92
C VAL A 54 9.62 4.88 6.77
N TRP A 55 9.70 6.22 6.77
CA TRP A 55 8.54 7.09 6.66
C TRP A 55 7.88 7.06 5.28
N CYS A 56 8.66 7.03 4.20
CA CYS A 56 8.12 7.10 2.84
C CYS A 56 7.64 5.74 2.33
N TRP A 57 8.38 4.66 2.59
CA TRP A 57 8.19 3.38 1.90
C TRP A 57 7.77 2.26 2.84
N TYR A 58 8.51 2.05 3.93
CA TYR A 58 8.27 0.90 4.79
C TYR A 58 6.94 0.95 5.54
N SER A 59 6.55 2.14 6.03
CA SER A 59 5.28 2.36 6.73
C SER A 59 4.05 2.04 5.86
N ARG A 60 4.13 2.32 4.55
CA ARG A 60 3.10 1.99 3.56
C ARG A 60 2.93 0.48 3.45
N ASP A 61 4.02 -0.25 3.25
CA ASP A 61 3.98 -1.70 3.01
C ASP A 61 3.44 -2.42 4.24
N LEU A 62 3.86 -2.00 5.44
CA LEU A 62 3.31 -2.47 6.72
C LEU A 62 1.81 -2.19 6.86
N PHE A 63 1.34 -1.01 6.44
CA PHE A 63 -0.08 -0.64 6.49
C PHE A 63 -0.93 -1.57 5.62
N ILE A 64 -0.51 -1.82 4.37
CA ILE A 64 -1.22 -2.72 3.45
C ILE A 64 -1.24 -4.14 4.03
N LEU A 65 -0.11 -4.63 4.52
CA LEU A 65 0.02 -5.97 5.09
C LEU A 65 -0.85 -6.16 6.35
N ARG A 66 -0.87 -5.16 7.24
CA ARG A 66 -1.68 -5.17 8.47
C ARG A 66 -3.17 -5.28 8.15
N ASN A 67 -3.65 -4.49 7.21
CA ASN A 67 -5.07 -4.48 6.83
C ASN A 67 -5.45 -5.72 6.03
N TRP A 68 -4.55 -6.26 5.22
CA TRP A 68 -4.80 -7.48 4.45
C TRP A 68 -5.25 -8.66 5.33
N ARG A 69 -4.67 -8.86 6.52
CA ARG A 69 -5.12 -9.95 7.41
C ARG A 69 -6.61 -9.90 7.72
N LYS A 70 -7.18 -8.69 7.80
CA LYS A 70 -8.58 -8.43 8.17
C LYS A 70 -9.50 -8.14 6.98
N CYS A 71 -8.94 -7.95 5.78
CA CYS A 71 -9.67 -7.53 4.59
C CYS A 71 -9.51 -8.53 3.43
N LYS A 72 -10.55 -8.63 2.60
CA LYS A 72 -10.47 -9.15 1.25
C LYS A 72 -9.81 -8.08 0.37
N VAL A 73 -8.83 -8.50 -0.42
CA VAL A 73 -8.04 -7.59 -1.26
C VAL A 73 -8.45 -7.77 -2.71
N VAL A 74 -8.82 -6.67 -3.36
CA VAL A 74 -9.08 -6.60 -4.80
C VAL A 74 -8.11 -5.59 -5.38
N VAL A 75 -7.54 -5.88 -6.54
CA VAL A 75 -6.59 -4.99 -7.19
C VAL A 75 -7.07 -4.75 -8.60
N THR A 76 -7.10 -3.48 -9.00
CA THR A 76 -7.57 -3.04 -10.30
C THR A 76 -6.58 -2.09 -10.91
N GLU A 77 -6.67 -1.90 -12.23
CA GLU A 77 -5.91 -0.86 -12.91
C GLU A 77 -6.22 0.52 -12.33
N SER A 78 -5.29 1.45 -12.53
CA SER A 78 -5.43 2.82 -12.03
C SER A 78 -6.66 3.48 -12.64
N TYR A 79 -7.56 3.92 -11.75
CA TYR A 79 -8.67 4.80 -12.06
C TYR A 79 -8.72 5.90 -10.99
N ASP A 80 -9.41 7.00 -11.25
CA ASP A 80 -9.57 8.07 -10.24
C ASP A 80 -10.55 7.62 -9.12
N PRO A 81 -10.10 7.51 -7.85
CA PRO A 81 -10.99 7.19 -6.73
C PRO A 81 -12.19 8.16 -6.60
N HIS A 82 -12.09 9.39 -7.11
CA HIS A 82 -13.20 10.34 -7.14
C HIS A 82 -14.40 9.86 -7.96
N TYR A 83 -14.28 8.82 -8.80
CA TYR A 83 -15.44 8.24 -9.48
C TYR A 83 -16.52 7.73 -8.49
N PHE A 84 -16.13 7.26 -7.29
CA PHE A 84 -17.12 6.84 -6.28
C PHE A 84 -17.97 8.03 -5.81
N LYS A 85 -17.37 9.21 -5.68
CA LYS A 85 -18.10 10.44 -5.36
C LYS A 85 -19.06 10.81 -6.48
N ALA A 86 -18.65 10.66 -7.74
CA ALA A 86 -19.52 10.88 -8.90
C ALA A 86 -20.69 9.89 -8.98
N LYS A 87 -20.53 8.68 -8.42
CA LYS A 87 -21.60 7.68 -8.28
C LYS A 87 -22.50 7.91 -7.04
N GLY A 88 -22.28 8.99 -6.28
CA GLY A 88 -23.09 9.34 -5.11
C GLY A 88 -22.65 8.69 -3.80
N PHE A 89 -21.49 8.03 -3.76
CA PHE A 89 -20.98 7.41 -2.53
C PHE A 89 -20.15 8.36 -1.69
N GLU A 90 -20.19 8.17 -0.37
CA GLU A 90 -19.33 8.92 0.54
C GLU A 90 -17.87 8.51 0.37
N LEU A 91 -17.03 9.50 0.06
CA LEU A 91 -15.60 9.33 -0.12
C LEU A 91 -14.84 10.26 0.81
N ASN A 92 -14.10 9.66 1.73
CA ASN A 92 -13.32 10.36 2.75
C ASN A 92 -11.82 10.14 2.50
N ILE A 93 -11.08 11.23 2.27
CA ILE A 93 -9.63 11.19 2.09
C ILE A 93 -8.96 11.12 3.45
N ARG A 94 -8.04 10.17 3.64
CA ARG A 94 -7.27 9.99 4.87
C ARG A 94 -5.79 9.83 4.56
N LYS A 95 -4.94 10.15 5.54
CA LYS A 95 -3.50 9.95 5.46
C LYS A 95 -3.11 8.65 6.16
N ILE A 96 -2.22 7.87 5.58
CA ILE A 96 -1.66 6.69 6.25
C ILE A 96 -0.79 7.21 7.42
N PRO A 97 -0.96 6.68 8.65
CA PRO A 97 -0.12 7.06 9.77
C PRO A 97 1.35 6.86 9.45
N PHE A 98 2.19 7.84 9.77
CA PHE A 98 3.64 7.78 9.54
C PHE A 98 4.06 7.57 8.07
N SER A 99 3.20 7.99 7.13
CA SER A 99 3.49 7.98 5.70
C SER A 99 3.00 9.27 5.02
N TRP A 100 3.61 9.63 3.90
CA TRP A 100 3.12 10.72 3.03
C TRP A 100 1.95 10.28 2.15
N SER A 101 1.72 8.98 2.07
CA SER A 101 0.67 8.39 1.25
C SER A 101 -0.73 8.67 1.80
N LYS A 102 -1.66 8.95 0.89
CA LYS A 102 -3.09 9.08 1.17
C LYS A 102 -3.82 7.80 0.78
N TYR A 103 -4.94 7.54 1.43
CA TYR A 103 -5.90 6.51 1.05
C TYR A 103 -7.31 7.09 1.10
N TYR A 104 -8.20 6.46 0.36
CA TYR A 104 -9.59 6.86 0.27
C TYR A 104 -10.44 5.84 1.03
N LYS A 105 -11.31 6.30 1.90
CA LYS A 105 -12.30 5.47 2.57
C LYS A 105 -13.63 5.69 1.86
N VAL A 106 -14.17 4.63 1.28
CA VAL A 106 -15.44 4.64 0.54
C VAL A 106 -16.47 3.90 1.38
N THR A 107 -17.66 4.49 1.53
CA THR A 107 -18.78 3.84 2.22
C THR A 107 -19.89 3.53 1.22
N VAL A 108 -20.28 2.26 1.11
CA VAL A 108 -21.38 1.77 0.28
C VAL A 108 -22.28 0.91 1.16
N ASN A 109 -23.58 1.22 1.25
CA ASN A 109 -24.56 0.45 2.03
C ASN A 109 -24.08 0.09 3.46
N ASN A 110 -23.59 1.08 4.22
CA ASN A 110 -23.00 0.91 5.56
C ASN A 110 -21.70 0.07 5.63
N VAL A 111 -21.17 -0.40 4.50
CA VAL A 111 -19.88 -1.07 4.43
C VAL A 111 -18.82 -0.05 4.03
N SER A 112 -17.86 0.17 4.93
CA SER A 112 -16.67 0.98 4.64
C SER A 112 -15.52 0.12 4.13
N PHE A 113 -14.95 0.46 2.99
CA PHE A 113 -13.71 -0.14 2.48
C PHE A 113 -12.66 0.92 2.13
N ILE A 114 -11.41 0.49 2.03
CA ILE A 114 -10.28 1.37 1.71
C ILE A 114 -9.91 1.17 0.24
N VAL A 115 -9.68 2.27 -0.46
CA VAL A 115 -9.09 2.31 -1.79
C VAL A 115 -7.74 3.01 -1.67
N TYR A 116 -6.69 2.30 -2.07
CA TYR A 116 -5.31 2.75 -1.96
C TYR A 116 -4.64 2.79 -3.33
N PRO A 117 -4.50 3.98 -3.93
CA PRO A 117 -3.73 4.15 -5.15
C PRO A 117 -2.25 3.90 -4.88
N THR A 118 -1.67 3.00 -5.65
CA THR A 118 -0.26 2.65 -5.55
C THR A 118 0.32 2.26 -6.91
N ARG A 119 1.56 1.83 -6.91
CA ARG A 119 2.24 1.25 -8.06
C ARG A 119 2.75 -0.12 -7.69
N ILE A 120 2.63 -1.08 -8.61
CA ILE A 120 3.26 -2.40 -8.49
C ILE A 120 4.39 -2.48 -9.49
N THR A 121 5.54 -2.96 -9.04
CA THR A 121 6.68 -3.26 -9.90
C THR A 121 6.42 -4.57 -10.63
N GLY A 122 6.14 -4.52 -11.94
CA GLY A 122 6.10 -5.69 -12.80
C GLY A 122 7.49 -6.08 -13.30
N LYS A 123 7.59 -7.17 -14.08
CA LYS A 123 8.87 -7.66 -14.63
C LYS A 123 9.62 -6.65 -15.52
N ILE A 124 8.89 -5.80 -16.24
CA ILE A 124 9.45 -4.89 -17.26
C ILE A 124 8.98 -3.44 -17.02
N MET A 125 7.86 -3.25 -16.32
CA MET A 125 7.25 -1.94 -16.14
C MET A 125 6.59 -1.80 -14.77
N VAL A 126 6.55 -0.55 -14.28
CA VAL A 126 5.81 -0.16 -13.07
C VAL A 126 4.38 0.19 -13.48
N ILE A 127 3.40 -0.55 -12.94
CA ILE A 127 1.98 -0.38 -13.30
C ILE A 127 1.26 0.34 -12.16
N PRO A 128 0.61 1.49 -12.42
CA PRO A 128 -0.24 2.14 -11.42
C PRO A 128 -1.52 1.32 -11.21
N VAL A 129 -1.89 1.11 -9.95
CA VAL A 129 -3.05 0.28 -9.56
C VAL A 129 -3.79 0.89 -8.37
N ASN A 130 -5.01 0.45 -8.17
CA ASN A 130 -5.77 0.71 -6.95
C ASN A 130 -5.95 -0.59 -6.17
N ILE A 131 -5.51 -0.61 -4.91
CA ILE A 131 -5.75 -1.72 -3.98
C ILE A 131 -7.00 -1.41 -3.17
N HIS A 132 -7.98 -2.29 -3.22
CA HIS A 132 -9.20 -2.21 -2.46
C HIS A 132 -9.13 -3.19 -1.29
N LEU A 133 -9.32 -2.71 -0.08
CA LEU A 133 -9.34 -3.50 1.15
C LEU A 133 -10.77 -3.48 1.72
N ILE A 134 -11.53 -4.54 1.43
CA ILE A 134 -12.92 -4.72 1.86
C ILE A 134 -12.92 -5.57 3.13
N PRO A 135 -13.63 -5.21 4.21
CA PRO A 135 -13.66 -6.03 5.42
C PRO A 135 -14.13 -7.47 5.13
N LYS A 136 -13.51 -8.47 5.79
CA LYS A 136 -13.86 -9.89 5.55
C LYS A 136 -15.23 -10.30 6.10
N ASN A 137 -15.78 -9.55 7.04
CA ASN A 137 -17.05 -9.81 7.72
C ASN A 137 -18.28 -9.21 7.00
N VAL A 138 -18.14 -8.87 5.72
CA VAL A 138 -19.22 -8.29 4.91
C VAL A 138 -20.10 -9.40 4.35
N ASN A 139 -21.41 -9.18 4.32
CA ASN A 139 -22.38 -10.08 3.72
C ASN A 139 -22.06 -10.34 2.23
N GLU A 140 -22.34 -11.53 1.72
CA GLU A 140 -22.03 -11.91 0.34
C GLU A 140 -22.75 -11.03 -0.70
N GLU A 141 -23.99 -10.63 -0.42
CA GLU A 141 -24.75 -9.75 -1.30
C GLU A 141 -24.12 -8.35 -1.41
N ASP A 142 -23.73 -7.76 -0.28
CA ASP A 142 -23.09 -6.45 -0.25
C ASP A 142 -21.70 -6.51 -0.88
N LEU A 143 -20.97 -7.60 -0.64
CA LEU A 143 -19.70 -7.85 -1.29
C LEU A 143 -19.85 -7.92 -2.81
N ARG A 144 -20.88 -8.61 -3.32
CA ARG A 144 -21.16 -8.69 -4.76
C ARG A 144 -21.47 -7.32 -5.34
N LYS A 145 -22.28 -6.50 -4.66
CA LYS A 145 -22.59 -5.11 -5.08
C LYS A 145 -21.33 -4.25 -5.13
N ILE A 146 -20.49 -4.31 -4.09
CA ILE A 146 -19.21 -3.56 -4.06
C ILE A 146 -18.31 -3.97 -5.21
N LEU A 147 -18.17 -5.28 -5.48
CA LEU A 147 -17.35 -5.79 -6.57
C LEU A 147 -17.84 -5.36 -7.96
N GLN A 148 -19.17 -5.21 -8.15
CA GLN A 148 -19.75 -4.70 -9.39
C GLN A 148 -19.53 -3.20 -9.59
N LEU A 149 -19.35 -2.45 -8.50
CA LEU A 149 -19.07 -1.02 -8.59
C LEU A 149 -17.62 -0.77 -9.03
N ILE A 150 -16.68 -1.56 -8.51
CA ILE A 150 -15.25 -1.41 -8.76
C ILE A 150 -14.95 -1.59 -10.27
N PRO A 151 -14.28 -0.63 -10.93
CA PRO A 151 -13.92 -0.74 -12.34
C PRO A 151 -13.00 -1.94 -12.58
N ALA A 152 -13.26 -2.71 -13.64
CA ALA A 152 -12.51 -3.90 -14.02
C ALA A 152 -11.11 -3.58 -14.57
#